data_AF-A0A8T2NML4-F1
#
_entry.id   AF-A0A8T2NML4-F1
#
_cell.length_a   1.000
_cell.length_b   1.000
_cell.length_c   1.000
_cell.angle_alpha   90.00
_cell.angle_beta   90.00
_cell.angle_gamma   90.00
#
_symmetry.space_group_name_H-M   'P 1'
#
loop_
_entity.id
_entity.type
_entity.pdbx_description
1 polymer ?
#
loop_
_entity_poly.entity_id
_entity_poly.type
_entity_poly.pdbx_seq_one_letter_code
_entity_poly.pdbx_strand_id
1 'polypeptide(L)'
;MSWVKAVSVDGDVFDEDGDDITLQNKEWKKNMEKRVKDGYRDGMDAGKEASLQVGFNLGYKEGAEKMGAVGQLKGILSALQTWYSLQQPESPVPPSVSQLLRAVVRHEEVMVEKMSMAQLQASASVGGITESMEDMEVEHTNTDTDCRGDGCGNKDCCRRGAAQEADSTSPPTPCQTTTQSSFSPEESLDHLLRSCMDLVEELGLPEQLFHHVQQLRNP
;
A
#
# COMPACT_ATOMS: atom_id res chain seq x y z
N MET A 1 18.24 -82.91 -45.18
CA MET A 1 18.97 -81.63 -45.29
C MET A 1 17.91 -80.58 -45.64
N SER A 2 17.69 -79.46 -44.96
CA SER A 2 18.54 -78.65 -44.10
C SER A 2 17.61 -77.87 -43.13
N TRP A 3 17.88 -77.96 -41.84
CA TRP A 3 17.21 -77.18 -40.81
C TRP A 3 17.85 -75.79 -40.67
N VAL A 4 17.05 -74.83 -40.19
CA VAL A 4 17.42 -73.51 -39.68
C VAL A 4 18.08 -72.56 -40.69
N LYS A 5 17.27 -71.68 -41.27
CA LYS A 5 17.78 -70.38 -41.73
C LYS A 5 17.91 -69.51 -40.49
N ALA A 6 19.15 -69.33 -40.07
CA ALA A 6 19.53 -68.48 -38.95
C ALA A 6 19.00 -67.07 -39.16
N VAL A 7 18.43 -66.50 -38.10
CA VAL A 7 18.25 -65.04 -37.97
C VAL A 7 19.65 -64.44 -38.00
N SER A 8 19.94 -63.67 -39.04
CA SER A 8 21.10 -62.78 -39.05
C SER A 8 20.81 -61.66 -38.06
N VAL A 9 21.32 -61.82 -36.84
CA VAL A 9 21.57 -60.72 -35.92
C VAL A 9 22.76 -59.98 -36.52
N ASP A 10 22.47 -59.00 -37.37
CA ASP A 10 23.44 -58.02 -37.81
C ASP A 10 22.72 -56.68 -37.89
N GLY A 11 23.10 -55.78 -36.99
CA GLY A 11 22.42 -54.52 -36.73
C GLY A 11 22.15 -54.37 -35.23
N ASP A 12 22.96 -53.53 -34.61
CA ASP A 12 22.72 -52.95 -33.30
C ASP A 12 21.38 -52.19 -33.33
N VAL A 13 20.28 -52.81 -32.88
CA VAL A 13 18.93 -52.19 -32.87
C VAL A 13 18.52 -51.79 -31.45
N PHE A 14 19.50 -51.51 -30.61
CA PHE A 14 19.28 -50.80 -29.36
C PHE A 14 20.43 -49.79 -29.24
N ASP A 15 20.30 -48.66 -29.93
CA ASP A 15 20.99 -47.42 -29.55
C ASP A 15 20.42 -46.94 -28.20
N GLU A 16 20.53 -47.77 -27.16
CA GLU A 16 19.98 -47.57 -25.82
C GLU A 16 20.54 -46.28 -25.20
N ASP A 17 21.81 -45.97 -25.50
CA ASP A 17 22.48 -44.72 -25.11
C ASP A 17 22.04 -43.51 -25.97
N GLY A 18 21.62 -43.72 -27.22
CA GLY A 18 21.12 -42.67 -28.10
C GLY A 18 19.74 -42.16 -27.67
N ASP A 19 18.88 -43.07 -27.21
CA ASP A 19 17.60 -42.75 -26.62
C ASP A 19 17.75 -42.04 -25.27
N ASP A 20 18.74 -42.41 -24.44
CA ASP A 20 19.00 -41.73 -23.16
C ASP A 20 19.57 -40.31 -23.35
N ILE A 21 20.55 -40.12 -24.22
CA ILE A 21 21.12 -38.78 -24.51
C ILE A 21 20.07 -37.85 -25.13
N THR A 22 19.22 -38.36 -26.02
CA THR A 22 18.15 -37.56 -26.63
C THR A 22 17.02 -37.26 -25.65
N LEU A 23 16.71 -38.16 -24.72
CA LEU A 23 15.77 -37.94 -23.63
C LEU A 23 16.30 -36.88 -22.67
N GLN A 24 17.56 -36.98 -22.23
CA GLN A 24 18.21 -35.99 -21.38
C GLN A 24 18.20 -34.59 -22.02
N ASN A 25 18.47 -34.50 -23.33
CA ASN A 25 18.44 -33.22 -24.04
C ASN A 25 17.01 -32.63 -24.14
N LYS A 26 16.00 -33.47 -24.37
CA LYS A 26 14.57 -33.06 -24.36
C LYS A 26 14.14 -32.56 -22.97
N GLU A 27 14.52 -33.28 -21.92
CA GLU A 27 14.23 -32.88 -20.54
C GLU A 27 14.93 -31.60 -20.16
N TRP A 28 16.20 -31.45 -20.53
CA TRP A 28 16.96 -30.21 -20.31
C TRP A 28 16.29 -29.03 -21.02
N LYS A 29 15.90 -29.18 -22.28
CA LYS A 29 15.21 -28.13 -23.05
C LYS A 29 13.87 -27.76 -22.42
N LYS A 30 13.05 -28.75 -22.06
CA LYS A 30 11.76 -28.51 -21.39
C LYS A 30 11.93 -27.82 -20.04
N ASN A 31 12.92 -28.24 -19.25
CA ASN A 31 13.24 -27.59 -17.97
C ASN A 31 13.75 -26.17 -18.17
N MET A 32 14.52 -25.90 -19.23
CA MET A 32 14.97 -24.55 -19.55
C MET A 32 13.82 -23.65 -19.95
N GLU A 33 12.95 -24.10 -20.85
CA GLU A 33 11.74 -23.35 -21.26
C GLU A 33 10.83 -23.07 -20.06
N LYS A 34 10.68 -24.04 -19.14
CA LYS A 34 9.94 -23.85 -17.90
C LYS A 34 10.59 -22.76 -17.04
N ARG A 35 11.91 -22.79 -16.81
CA ARG A 35 12.61 -21.79 -16.00
C ARG A 35 12.49 -20.37 -16.57
N VAL A 36 12.47 -20.21 -17.89
CA VAL A 36 12.27 -18.91 -18.52
C VAL A 36 10.86 -18.38 -18.24
N LYS A 37 9.83 -19.23 -18.40
CA LYS A 37 8.43 -18.86 -18.13
C LYS A 37 8.20 -18.55 -16.65
N ASP A 38 8.76 -19.37 -15.77
CA ASP A 38 8.69 -19.17 -14.32
C ASP A 38 9.39 -17.84 -13.94
N GLY A 39 10.59 -17.59 -14.48
CA GLY A 39 11.31 -16.33 -14.22
C GLY A 39 10.59 -15.07 -14.72
N TYR A 40 9.87 -15.15 -15.84
CA TYR A 40 9.04 -14.03 -16.32
C TYR A 40 7.86 -13.76 -15.38
N ARG A 41 7.16 -14.81 -14.95
CA ARG A 41 6.04 -14.70 -14.00
C ARG A 41 6.52 -14.14 -12.66
N ASP A 42 7.60 -14.70 -12.12
CA ASP A 42 8.22 -14.21 -10.88
C ASP A 42 8.65 -12.74 -11.00
N GLY A 43 9.25 -12.35 -12.13
CA GLY A 43 9.64 -10.97 -12.37
C GLY A 43 8.46 -9.99 -12.45
N MET A 44 7.35 -10.42 -13.06
CA MET A 44 6.11 -9.65 -13.14
C MET A 44 5.48 -9.49 -11.76
N ASP A 45 5.38 -10.58 -10.99
CA ASP A 45 4.83 -10.57 -9.64
C ASP A 45 5.68 -9.71 -8.70
N ALA A 46 7.01 -9.86 -8.76
CA ALA A 46 7.95 -9.02 -8.01
C ALA A 46 7.84 -7.54 -8.37
N GLY A 47 7.65 -7.21 -9.67
CA GLY A 47 7.43 -5.84 -10.11
C GLY A 47 6.13 -5.24 -9.57
N LYS A 48 5.05 -6.01 -9.58
CA LYS A 48 3.75 -5.61 -9.02
C LYS A 48 3.85 -5.38 -7.51
N GLU A 49 4.47 -6.31 -6.79
CA GLU A 49 4.68 -6.19 -5.35
C GLU A 49 5.54 -4.98 -5.00
N ALA A 50 6.65 -4.77 -5.72
CA ALA A 50 7.53 -3.62 -5.50
C ALA A 50 6.79 -2.28 -5.68
N SER A 51 5.96 -2.17 -6.72
CA SER A 51 5.14 -0.97 -6.96
C SER A 51 4.10 -0.75 -5.85
N LEU A 52 3.39 -1.81 -5.43
CA LEU A 52 2.42 -1.75 -4.34
C LEU A 52 3.08 -1.37 -3.01
N GLN A 53 4.27 -1.89 -2.74
CA GLN A 53 4.97 -1.67 -1.48
C GLN A 53 5.43 -0.21 -1.33
N VAL A 54 5.80 0.47 -2.43
CA VAL A 54 6.09 1.91 -2.39
C VAL A 54 4.86 2.70 -1.90
N GLY A 55 3.68 2.40 -2.45
CA GLY A 55 2.42 3.02 -2.03
C GLY A 55 2.08 2.71 -0.57
N PHE A 56 2.23 1.44 -0.16
CA PHE A 56 2.01 1.03 1.22
C PHE A 56 2.94 1.75 2.20
N ASN A 57 4.24 1.83 1.91
CA ASN A 57 5.21 2.49 2.79
C ASN A 57 4.89 3.97 2.97
N LEU A 58 4.47 4.66 1.91
CA LEU A 58 4.06 6.06 1.98
C LEU A 58 2.80 6.24 2.84
N GLY A 59 1.76 5.44 2.57
CA GLY A 59 0.52 5.49 3.34
C GLY A 59 0.71 5.10 4.81
N TYR A 60 1.55 4.11 5.08
CA TYR A 60 1.92 3.70 6.44
C TYR A 60 2.63 4.84 7.19
N LYS A 61 3.60 5.50 6.55
CA LYS A 61 4.31 6.63 7.16
C LYS A 61 3.36 7.77 7.50
N GLU A 62 2.52 8.17 6.54
CA GLU A 62 1.56 9.26 6.73
C GLU A 62 0.51 8.93 7.80
N GLY A 63 -0.01 7.70 7.78
CA GLY A 63 -0.96 7.22 8.78
C GLY A 63 -0.34 7.18 10.18
N ALA A 64 0.88 6.64 10.31
CA ALA A 64 1.60 6.56 11.57
C ALA A 64 1.92 7.95 12.15
N GLU A 65 2.35 8.89 11.31
CA GLU A 65 2.67 10.26 11.71
C GLU A 65 1.43 11.00 12.24
N LYS A 66 0.28 10.84 11.56
CA LYS A 66 -0.98 11.47 11.98
C LYS A 66 -1.63 10.80 13.20
N MET A 67 -1.56 9.47 13.30
CA MET A 67 -2.26 8.69 14.32
C MET A 67 -1.43 8.45 15.58
N GLY A 68 -0.10 8.59 15.53
CA GLY A 68 0.79 8.25 16.64
C GLY A 68 0.48 9.01 17.93
N ALA A 69 0.35 10.34 17.85
CA ALA A 69 0.03 11.17 19.01
C ALA A 69 -1.40 10.95 19.54
N VAL A 70 -2.37 10.77 18.62
CA VAL A 70 -3.78 10.48 18.99
C VAL A 70 -3.89 9.13 19.70
N GLY A 71 -3.23 8.10 19.19
CA GLY A 71 -3.19 6.76 19.78
C GLY A 71 -2.55 6.75 21.16
N GLN A 72 -1.44 7.48 21.34
CA GLN A 72 -0.80 7.64 22.65
C GLN A 72 -1.72 8.36 23.65
N LEU A 73 -2.36 9.47 23.24
CA LEU A 73 -3.29 10.20 24.09
C LEU A 73 -4.48 9.32 24.52
N LYS A 74 -5.06 8.56 23.59
CA LYS A 74 -6.12 7.58 23.87
C LYS A 74 -5.65 6.52 24.86
N GLY A 75 -4.42 6.02 24.70
CA GLY A 75 -3.79 5.07 25.62
C GLY A 75 -3.65 5.62 27.03
N ILE A 76 -3.15 6.85 27.18
CA ILE A 76 -3.02 7.54 28.47
C ILE A 76 -4.38 7.68 29.15
N LEU A 77 -5.39 8.18 28.44
CA LEU A 77 -6.75 8.38 29.00
C LEU A 77 -7.42 7.05 29.37
N SER A 78 -7.23 6.00 28.58
CA SER A 78 -7.75 4.66 28.87
C SER A 78 -7.08 4.05 30.11
N ALA A 79 -5.77 4.26 30.26
CA ALA A 79 -5.02 3.84 31.44
C ALA A 79 -5.49 4.61 32.68
N LEU A 80 -5.72 5.93 32.57
CA LEU A 80 -6.28 6.74 33.64
C LEU A 80 -7.68 6.27 34.06
N GLN A 81 -8.58 6.05 33.10
CA GLN A 81 -9.92 5.53 33.37
C GLN A 81 -9.88 4.17 34.09
N THR A 82 -8.99 3.28 33.67
CA THR A 82 -8.81 1.96 34.30
C THR A 82 -8.23 2.11 35.70
N TRP A 83 -7.24 2.98 35.88
CA TRP A 83 -6.61 3.25 37.17
C TRP A 83 -7.62 3.77 38.19
N TYR A 84 -8.49 4.72 37.81
CA TYR A 84 -9.58 5.18 38.68
C TYR A 84 -10.53 4.05 39.06
N SER A 85 -10.89 3.21 38.09
CA SER A 85 -11.80 2.07 38.32
C SER A 85 -11.21 1.05 39.30
N LEU A 86 -9.88 0.86 39.28
CA LEU A 86 -9.18 -0.05 40.20
C LEU A 86 -8.98 0.53 41.60
N GLN A 87 -8.67 1.83 41.70
CA GLN A 87 -8.38 2.47 42.97
C GLN A 87 -9.63 2.79 43.79
N GLN A 88 -10.77 3.05 43.14
CA GLN A 88 -12.02 3.35 43.84
C GLN A 88 -13.20 2.57 43.23
N PRO A 89 -13.38 1.29 43.59
CA PRO A 89 -14.52 0.49 43.13
C PRO A 89 -15.89 1.09 43.50
N GLU A 90 -15.93 1.87 44.58
CA GLU A 90 -17.14 2.49 45.15
C GLU A 90 -17.44 3.90 44.58
N SER A 91 -16.51 4.50 43.82
CA SER A 91 -16.71 5.82 43.21
C SER A 91 -16.67 5.71 41.68
N PRO A 92 -17.63 6.31 40.96
CA PRO A 92 -17.60 6.30 39.50
C PRO A 92 -16.38 7.08 38.99
N VAL A 93 -15.80 6.62 37.88
CA VAL A 93 -14.73 7.33 37.15
C VAL A 93 -15.17 8.77 36.88
N PRO A 94 -14.28 9.77 37.04
CA PRO A 94 -14.60 11.15 36.73
C PRO A 94 -15.23 11.30 35.33
N PRO A 95 -16.38 11.97 35.21
CA PRO A 95 -17.07 12.12 33.92
C PRO A 95 -16.21 12.90 32.91
N SER A 96 -15.32 13.76 33.38
CA SER A 96 -14.34 14.51 32.58
C SER A 96 -13.37 13.60 31.83
N VAL A 97 -12.81 12.57 32.49
CA VAL A 97 -11.94 11.56 31.87
C VAL A 97 -12.71 10.80 30.77
N SER A 98 -13.93 10.35 31.08
CA SER A 98 -14.76 9.58 30.15
C SER A 98 -15.27 10.42 28.98
N GLN A 99 -15.49 11.72 29.18
CA GLN A 99 -15.87 12.66 28.13
C GLN A 99 -14.70 12.95 27.20
N LEU A 100 -13.51 13.21 27.77
CA LEU A 100 -12.31 13.48 26.99
C LEU A 100 -11.87 12.25 26.18
N LEU A 101 -11.93 11.05 26.77
CA LEU A 101 -11.64 9.82 26.02
C LEU A 101 -12.60 9.64 24.83
N ARG A 102 -13.91 9.88 25.03
CA ARG A 102 -14.89 9.86 23.92
C ARG A 102 -14.59 10.90 22.86
N ALA A 103 -14.09 12.08 23.26
CA ALA A 103 -13.70 13.12 22.33
C ALA A 103 -12.49 12.71 21.46
N VAL A 104 -11.48 12.09 22.09
CA VAL A 104 -10.30 11.56 21.37
C VAL A 104 -10.67 10.43 20.41
N VAL A 105 -11.55 9.51 20.82
CA VAL A 105 -12.04 8.42 19.95
C VAL A 105 -12.79 8.97 18.73
N ARG A 106 -13.66 9.97 18.93
CA ARG A 106 -14.36 10.62 17.82
C ARG A 106 -13.39 11.33 16.87
N HIS A 107 -12.39 12.01 17.41
CA HIS A 107 -11.36 12.66 16.60
C HIS A 107 -10.59 11.64 15.75
N GLU A 108 -10.22 10.50 16.34
CA GLU A 108 -9.62 9.37 15.63
C GLU A 108 -10.50 8.88 14.47
N GLU A 109 -11.79 8.62 14.71
CA GLU A 109 -12.74 8.17 13.69
C GLU A 109 -12.85 9.16 12.53
N VAL A 110 -12.98 10.46 12.82
CA VAL A 110 -13.04 11.52 11.81
C VAL A 110 -11.75 11.60 11.00
N MET A 111 -10.58 11.43 11.63
CA MET A 111 -9.31 11.41 10.88
C MET A 111 -9.21 10.20 9.95
N VAL A 112 -9.59 9.01 10.42
CA VAL A 112 -9.58 7.79 9.59
C VAL A 112 -10.52 7.93 8.39
N GLU A 113 -11.71 8.49 8.59
CA GLU A 113 -12.65 8.76 7.50
C GLU A 113 -12.06 9.73 6.47
N LYS A 114 -11.45 10.84 6.92
CA LYS A 114 -10.76 11.79 6.04
C LYS A 114 -9.63 11.15 5.24
N MET A 115 -8.81 10.30 5.88
CA MET A 115 -7.73 9.57 5.20
C MET A 115 -8.29 8.62 4.14
N SER A 116 -9.37 7.90 4.46
CA SER A 116 -10.05 6.99 3.54
C SER A 116 -10.62 7.72 2.32
N MET A 117 -11.29 8.86 2.53
CA MET A 117 -11.84 9.68 1.44
C MET A 117 -10.74 10.24 0.53
N ALA A 118 -9.62 10.69 1.11
CA ALA A 118 -8.47 11.15 0.33
C ALA A 118 -7.87 10.02 -0.54
N GLN A 119 -7.82 8.79 -0.02
CA GLN A 119 -7.31 7.63 -0.76
C GLN A 119 -8.24 7.24 -1.92
N LEU A 120 -9.56 7.25 -1.71
CA LEU A 120 -10.54 6.98 -2.77
C LEU A 120 -10.42 7.98 -3.92
N GLN A 121 -10.27 9.27 -3.59
CA GLN A 121 -10.08 10.32 -4.59
C GLN A 121 -8.79 10.14 -5.40
N ALA A 122 -7.69 9.69 -4.76
CA ALA A 122 -6.44 9.40 -5.45
C ALA A 122 -6.53 8.16 -6.38
N SER A 123 -7.24 7.10 -5.95
CA SER A 123 -7.35 5.85 -6.70
C SER A 123 -8.24 5.94 -7.96
N ALA A 124 -9.27 6.80 -7.94
CA ALA A 124 -10.14 7.05 -9.10
C ALA A 124 -9.36 7.62 -10.30
N SER A 125 -8.17 8.19 -10.07
CA SER A 125 -7.31 8.74 -11.12
C SER A 125 -6.44 7.70 -11.83
N VAL A 126 -6.24 6.49 -11.27
CA VAL A 126 -5.18 5.54 -11.73
C VAL A 126 -5.73 4.18 -12.16
N GLY A 127 -6.95 3.82 -11.76
CA GLY A 127 -7.56 2.50 -12.07
C GLY A 127 -7.78 2.20 -13.56
N GLY A 128 -7.62 3.17 -14.46
CA GLY A 128 -7.85 2.99 -15.90
C GLY A 128 -6.71 2.35 -16.70
N ILE A 129 -5.55 2.06 -16.09
CA ILE A 129 -4.33 1.68 -16.85
C ILE A 129 -3.92 0.20 -16.63
N THR A 130 -4.36 -0.44 -15.55
CA THR A 130 -3.82 -1.76 -15.13
C THR A 130 -4.55 -2.98 -15.70
N GLU A 131 -5.69 -2.82 -16.37
CA GLU A 131 -6.53 -3.95 -16.83
C GLU A 131 -6.18 -4.43 -18.26
N SER A 132 -5.22 -3.81 -18.95
CA SER A 132 -4.87 -4.17 -20.34
C SER A 132 -3.48 -4.81 -20.44
N MET A 133 -3.29 -5.95 -19.79
CA MET A 133 -2.06 -6.77 -19.94
C MET A 133 -2.31 -8.28 -19.94
N GLU A 134 -3.56 -8.73 -19.88
CA GLU A 134 -3.93 -10.14 -19.98
C GLU A 134 -3.94 -10.63 -21.45
N ASP A 135 -2.86 -10.43 -22.20
CA ASP A 135 -2.51 -11.31 -23.33
C ASP A 135 -1.11 -10.97 -23.86
N MET A 136 -0.09 -11.66 -23.36
CA MET A 136 1.20 -11.73 -24.03
C MET A 136 1.62 -13.20 -24.07
N GLU A 137 1.03 -13.92 -25.01
CA GLU A 137 1.60 -15.16 -25.51
C GLU A 137 3.02 -14.85 -26.02
N VAL A 138 4.03 -15.28 -25.28
CA VAL A 138 5.42 -15.16 -25.72
C VAL A 138 5.63 -16.21 -26.82
N GLU A 139 5.25 -15.85 -28.06
CA GLU A 139 5.59 -16.64 -29.23
C GLU A 139 7.11 -16.57 -29.44
N HIS A 140 7.78 -17.71 -29.28
CA HIS A 140 9.11 -17.90 -29.83
C HIS A 140 9.00 -18.05 -31.35
N THR A 141 9.04 -16.93 -32.08
CA THR A 141 9.29 -16.99 -33.53
C THR A 141 10.76 -17.36 -33.77
N ASN A 142 11.03 -18.66 -33.77
CA ASN A 142 12.21 -19.19 -34.45
C ASN A 142 11.97 -19.12 -35.96
N THR A 143 11.97 -17.91 -36.49
CA THR A 143 12.06 -17.66 -37.93
C THR A 143 13.06 -16.54 -38.13
N ASP A 144 14.26 -16.94 -38.57
CA ASP A 144 15.23 -16.08 -39.25
C ASP A 144 14.51 -15.23 -40.29
N THR A 145 14.14 -14.01 -39.92
CA THR A 145 13.53 -13.05 -40.83
C THR A 145 14.43 -11.83 -40.88
N ASP A 146 15.33 -11.91 -41.86
CA ASP A 146 16.21 -10.87 -42.36
C ASP A 146 15.45 -9.54 -42.47
N CYS A 147 15.75 -8.58 -41.60
CA CYS A 147 15.20 -7.23 -41.67
C CYS A 147 15.92 -6.45 -42.79
N ARG A 148 15.55 -6.74 -44.04
CA ARG A 148 15.80 -5.86 -45.18
C ARG A 148 14.67 -4.83 -45.26
N GLY A 149 15.08 -3.56 -45.16
CA GLY A 149 14.18 -2.46 -44.85
C GLY A 149 13.18 -2.05 -45.92
N ASP A 150 12.24 -1.23 -45.48
CA ASP A 150 11.65 -0.14 -46.26
C ASP A 150 11.28 1.01 -45.32
N GLY A 151 11.39 2.24 -45.82
CA GLY A 151 11.72 3.44 -45.05
C GLY A 151 10.67 3.98 -44.06
N CYS A 152 11.13 4.38 -42.87
CA CYS A 152 10.40 5.33 -42.03
C CYS A 152 10.71 6.77 -42.49
N GLY A 153 9.97 7.21 -43.50
CA GLY A 153 10.01 8.58 -44.02
C GLY A 153 8.85 9.40 -43.48
N ASN A 154 8.75 9.63 -42.16
CA ASN A 154 7.97 10.77 -41.68
C ASN A 154 8.43 11.25 -40.30
N LYS A 155 8.97 12.47 -40.24
CA LYS A 155 9.30 13.17 -39.00
C LYS A 155 8.04 13.91 -38.53
N ASP A 156 7.17 13.27 -37.77
CA ASP A 156 6.14 13.95 -36.96
C ASP A 156 5.36 12.97 -36.05
N CYS A 157 6.06 12.22 -35.18
CA CYS A 157 5.41 11.38 -34.16
C CYS A 157 5.15 12.09 -32.82
N CYS A 158 5.46 13.39 -32.69
CA CYS A 158 5.25 14.11 -31.42
C CYS A 158 4.87 15.58 -31.63
N ARG A 159 3.67 15.89 -32.16
CA ARG A 159 3.06 17.23 -31.95
C ARG A 159 1.58 17.35 -32.35
N ARG A 160 0.70 17.45 -31.35
CA ARG A 160 -0.54 18.29 -31.31
C ARG A 160 -1.20 18.09 -29.95
N GLY A 161 -1.66 19.10 -29.22
CA GLY A 161 -1.73 20.52 -29.49
C GLY A 161 -2.50 21.16 -28.33
N ALA A 162 -1.98 22.26 -27.84
CA ALA A 162 -2.66 23.15 -26.90
C ALA A 162 -3.90 23.79 -27.55
N ALA A 163 -4.95 23.99 -26.76
CA ALA A 163 -5.92 25.05 -26.94
C ALA A 163 -6.33 25.56 -25.56
N GLN A 164 -6.11 26.86 -25.35
CA GLN A 164 -6.53 27.67 -24.20
C GLN A 164 -8.06 27.80 -24.14
N GLU A 165 -8.60 28.27 -23.01
CA GLU A 165 -9.48 29.45 -22.88
C GLU A 165 -9.52 29.86 -21.38
N ALA A 166 -9.49 31.18 -21.13
CA ALA A 166 -9.51 31.88 -19.83
C ALA A 166 -10.92 31.82 -19.19
N ASP A 167 -11.26 32.23 -17.96
CA ASP A 167 -10.98 33.41 -17.12
C ASP A 167 -11.77 33.12 -15.82
N SER A 168 -11.28 33.33 -14.59
CA SER A 168 -11.61 34.54 -13.82
C SER A 168 -11.03 34.47 -12.40
N THR A 169 -10.50 35.60 -11.95
CA THR A 169 -9.87 35.86 -10.64
C THR A 169 -10.86 36.58 -9.72
N SER A 170 -11.02 36.16 -8.45
CA SER A 170 -11.23 37.07 -7.29
C SER A 170 -11.14 36.32 -5.93
N PRO A 171 -10.85 37.02 -4.80
CA PRO A 171 -10.16 36.48 -3.61
C PRO A 171 -11.10 36.13 -2.43
N PRO A 172 -10.64 35.38 -1.40
CA PRO A 172 -11.44 35.12 -0.21
C PRO A 172 -11.31 36.26 0.83
N THR A 173 -12.46 36.80 1.24
CA THR A 173 -12.61 37.80 2.31
C THR A 173 -12.55 37.13 3.70
N PRO A 174 -11.94 37.74 4.72
CA PRO A 174 -11.97 37.25 6.09
C PRO A 174 -13.11 37.91 6.88
N CYS A 175 -13.94 37.12 7.58
CA CYS A 175 -14.91 37.66 8.53
C CYS A 175 -14.73 37.01 9.91
N GLN A 176 -14.65 37.89 10.90
CA GLN A 176 -14.30 37.63 12.29
C GLN A 176 -15.53 37.23 13.13
N THR A 177 -15.25 36.35 14.10
CA THR A 177 -15.72 36.30 15.49
C THR A 177 -17.19 36.64 15.84
N THR A 178 -17.90 35.66 16.40
CA THR A 178 -18.89 35.90 17.47
C THR A 178 -18.82 34.75 18.48
N THR A 179 -18.49 35.11 19.72
CA THR A 179 -18.44 34.28 20.92
C THR A 179 -19.78 33.63 21.21
N GLN A 180 -19.88 32.30 21.08
CA GLN A 180 -20.73 31.46 21.94
C GLN A 180 -20.04 30.10 22.16
N SER A 181 -19.88 29.75 23.43
CA SER A 181 -19.40 28.47 23.94
C SER A 181 -20.22 27.31 23.37
N SER A 182 -19.67 26.62 22.39
CA SER A 182 -20.26 25.46 21.73
C SER A 182 -19.13 24.70 21.06
N PHE A 183 -18.83 23.49 21.53
CA PHE A 183 -17.80 22.62 20.96
C PHE A 183 -17.95 22.54 19.42
N SER A 184 -16.91 22.93 18.69
CA SER A 184 -16.85 22.95 17.23
C SER A 184 -16.69 21.53 16.66
N PRO A 185 -17.09 21.28 15.40
CA PRO A 185 -17.13 19.93 14.82
C PRO A 185 -15.76 19.34 14.46
N GLU A 186 -14.66 20.08 14.66
CA GLU A 186 -13.29 19.57 14.53
C GLU A 186 -12.44 20.01 15.72
N GLU A 187 -12.45 19.23 16.79
CA GLU A 187 -11.54 19.45 17.93
C GLU A 187 -10.11 19.11 17.48
N SER A 188 -9.29 20.12 17.15
CA SER A 188 -7.88 19.89 16.82
C SER A 188 -7.16 19.08 17.91
N LEU A 189 -6.17 18.26 17.53
CA LEU A 189 -5.33 17.51 18.48
C LEU A 189 -4.76 18.41 19.59
N ASP A 190 -4.31 19.63 19.26
CA ASP A 190 -3.84 20.61 20.25
C ASP A 190 -4.89 20.94 21.32
N HIS A 191 -6.17 21.02 20.96
CA HIS A 191 -7.25 21.26 21.91
C HIS A 191 -7.42 20.06 22.85
N LEU A 192 -7.43 18.83 22.31
CA LEU A 192 -7.55 17.61 23.11
C LEU A 192 -6.37 17.42 24.07
N LEU A 193 -5.15 17.76 23.62
CA LEU A 193 -3.96 17.73 24.47
C LEU A 193 -4.05 18.75 25.60
N ARG A 194 -4.48 19.99 25.33
CA ARG A 194 -4.70 21.00 26.39
C ARG A 194 -5.75 20.54 27.40
N SER A 195 -6.89 20.05 26.93
CA SER A 195 -7.92 19.51 27.83
C SER A 195 -7.42 18.33 28.68
N CYS A 196 -6.50 17.51 28.14
CA CYS A 196 -5.86 16.45 28.92
C CYS A 196 -4.91 17.00 29.99
N MET A 197 -4.18 18.07 29.70
CA MET A 197 -3.29 18.73 30.67
C MET A 197 -4.08 19.37 31.80
N ASP A 198 -5.15 20.11 31.48
CA ASP A 198 -6.05 20.71 32.47
C ASP A 198 -6.66 19.63 33.38
N LEU A 199 -7.07 18.51 32.79
CA LEU A 199 -7.61 17.36 33.53
C LEU A 199 -6.57 16.72 34.47
N VAL A 200 -5.31 16.60 34.03
CA VAL A 200 -4.22 16.06 34.86
C VAL A 200 -3.95 16.97 36.06
N GLU A 201 -4.03 18.29 35.88
CA GLU A 201 -3.89 19.28 36.94
C GLU A 201 -5.06 19.23 37.93
N GLU A 202 -6.31 19.21 37.42
CA GLU A 202 -7.53 19.12 38.25
C GLU A 202 -7.57 17.86 39.13
N LEU A 203 -7.04 16.75 38.60
CA LEU A 203 -7.02 15.46 39.29
C LEU A 203 -5.80 15.28 40.21
N GLY A 204 -4.88 16.24 40.26
CA GLY A 204 -3.67 16.18 41.09
C GLY A 204 -2.75 15.02 40.73
N LEU A 205 -2.69 14.65 39.44
CA LEU A 205 -1.89 13.53 38.95
C LEU A 205 -0.39 13.89 38.85
N PRO A 206 0.52 12.90 38.81
CA PRO A 206 1.97 13.15 38.79
C PRO A 206 2.43 14.04 37.64
N GLU A 207 3.34 14.98 37.91
CA GLU A 207 3.94 15.89 36.92
C GLU A 207 4.61 15.18 35.72
N GLN A 208 5.04 13.93 35.92
CA GLN A 208 5.59 13.08 34.86
C GLN A 208 4.58 12.84 33.73
N LEU A 209 3.28 12.71 34.05
CA LEU A 209 2.22 12.55 33.05
C LEU A 209 2.02 13.84 32.26
N PHE A 210 2.15 14.99 32.91
CA PHE A 210 2.07 16.29 32.24
C PHE A 210 3.17 16.45 31.19
N HIS A 211 4.42 16.11 31.55
CA HIS A 211 5.54 16.12 30.60
C HIS A 211 5.31 15.14 29.45
N HIS A 212 4.77 13.95 29.73
CA HIS A 212 4.51 12.96 28.69
C HIS A 212 3.43 13.42 27.70
N VAL A 213 2.34 14.02 28.18
CA VAL A 213 1.30 14.62 27.32
C VAL A 213 1.86 15.80 26.51
N GLN A 214 2.76 16.60 27.11
CA GLN A 214 3.41 17.70 26.40
C GLN A 214 4.32 17.23 25.25
N GLN A 215 5.01 16.09 25.41
CA GLN A 215 5.82 15.49 24.35
C GLN A 215 4.99 15.13 23.11
N LEU A 216 3.72 14.75 23.27
CA LEU A 216 2.83 14.40 22.15
C LEU A 216 2.53 15.58 21.21
N ARG A 217 2.78 16.82 21.66
CA ARG A 217 2.60 18.02 20.84
C ARG A 217 3.70 18.20 19.79
N ASN A 218 4.89 17.63 20.04
CA ASN A 218 6.05 17.68 19.15
C ASN A 218 6.63 16.24 19.01
N PRO A 219 5.98 15.37 18.22
CA PRO A 219 6.43 13.99 18.02
C PRO A 219 7.80 13.89 17.33
#